data_AF-A0A8K1CTZ7-F1
#
_entry.id   AF-A0A8K1CTZ7-F1
#
_cell.length_a   1.000
_cell.length_b   1.000
_cell.length_c   1.000
_cell.angle_alpha   90.00
_cell.angle_beta   90.00
_cell.angle_gamma   90.00
#
_symmetry.space_group_name_H-M   'P 1'
#
loop_
_entity.id
_entity.type
_entity.pdbx_description
1 polymer ?
#
loop_
_entity_poly.entity_id
_entity_poly.type
_entity_poly.pdbx_seq_one_letter_code
_entity_poly.pdbx_strand_id
1 'polypeptide(L)'
;MPSAPSRSTVTQQPRSLHTNEEEHSLEYELRCCRDLPSIDLSKNVKHVLLSRASQQRLSRLLRHTRRYVTPAQWFGVGLGIASLFTSSPSFTSAFAFISLFGQIVPSVIVLLLLRYDLARLTLQTYEFWYITITSLMCLGMIAHALEDARGVSVTGTTVAFELALMVDANYRSARLTALLTLFGALVDTLFILCLSFRWLHLKPDLTIFRYRNRSLGADDVAINNLMTLVVLLLRNSIRKYATATHQYDKLSGTETTRCIAYHCCITMHPVRTIPTPFIRRSSSTIPRLPTVVPLEYVPVRETFPASNVLVPWIRPLLVRPSAQFLLPHALQLAGVLGVLTVPLAVFVRDPEATRRMSVFAFAMTLAHCGVYWMMAQRQLLHRLLTSFDFVFMSLQLTLCSVAICDLVAYDVRSLVVTSTWLWMHWVITLDAITPDMKTSLGYHRSLAGLVVVMFVAQNVLLVVHLVFVDSVTLRDRVIVTIPLHGNLKQLRVAPFLFGRMVTTLSWSGRLLWRLHDRAPDELFMLQGEVQFQSPQSAPLGMATVLPKPPST
;
A
#
# COMPACT_ATOMS: atom_id res chain seq x y z
N MET A 1 -23.75 75.86 30.69
CA MET A 1 -23.61 75.17 31.99
C MET A 1 -24.84 74.31 32.19
N PRO A 2 -24.74 73.00 31.91
CA PRO A 2 -24.76 72.03 33.02
C PRO A 2 -23.94 70.72 32.77
N SER A 3 -23.84 69.93 33.85
CA SER A 3 -23.64 68.48 33.97
C SER A 3 -22.31 67.83 33.52
N ALA A 4 -21.51 67.47 34.52
CA ALA A 4 -20.47 66.44 34.47
C ALA A 4 -21.06 65.02 34.44
N PRO A 5 -20.35 64.02 33.88
CA PRO A 5 -20.56 62.62 34.21
C PRO A 5 -19.39 62.04 35.05
N SER A 6 -19.83 61.21 35.99
CA SER A 6 -19.10 60.42 36.98
C SER A 6 -18.03 59.48 36.43
N ARG A 7 -16.83 59.52 37.04
CA ARG A 7 -15.82 58.45 36.96
C ARG A 7 -16.27 57.25 37.79
N SER A 8 -16.50 56.10 37.15
CA SER A 8 -16.57 54.80 37.81
C SER A 8 -15.16 54.23 37.98
N THR A 9 -14.81 54.00 39.23
CA THR A 9 -13.57 53.37 39.69
C THR A 9 -13.67 51.87 39.43
N VAL A 10 -12.90 51.35 38.47
CA VAL A 10 -12.75 49.90 38.28
C VAL A 10 -11.69 49.42 39.26
N THR A 11 -12.16 48.74 40.31
CA THR A 11 -11.34 48.02 41.28
C THR A 11 -10.62 46.87 40.57
N GLN A 12 -9.31 47.00 40.36
CA GLN A 12 -8.45 45.90 39.93
C GLN A 12 -8.30 44.88 41.07
N GLN A 13 -8.91 43.72 40.88
CA GLN A 13 -8.73 42.54 41.73
C GLN A 13 -7.45 41.79 41.29
N PRO A 14 -6.66 41.21 42.21
CA PRO A 14 -5.34 40.71 41.89
C PRO A 14 -5.40 39.37 41.13
N ARG A 15 -4.63 39.32 40.04
CA ARG A 15 -4.40 38.15 39.19
C ARG A 15 -3.46 37.20 39.93
N SER A 16 -4.01 36.32 40.76
CA SER A 16 -3.25 35.26 41.44
C SER A 16 -3.83 33.87 41.09
N LEU A 17 -2.96 33.05 40.50
CA LEU A 17 -2.96 31.58 40.56
C LEU A 17 -4.26 30.84 40.16
N HIS A 18 -4.49 30.73 38.85
CA HIS A 18 -5.17 29.57 38.24
C HIS A 18 -4.56 29.35 36.86
N THR A 19 -3.39 28.71 36.80
CA THR A 19 -2.71 28.32 35.54
C THR A 19 -2.37 26.84 35.48
N ASN A 20 -2.87 26.01 36.41
CA ASN A 20 -2.48 24.59 36.50
C ASN A 20 -3.65 23.58 36.38
N GLU A 21 -4.86 23.99 36.00
CA GLU A 21 -5.99 23.06 35.80
C GLU A 21 -6.57 23.04 34.37
N GLU A 22 -6.05 23.86 33.46
CA GLU A 22 -6.42 23.84 32.03
C GLU A 22 -5.47 22.98 31.18
N GLU A 23 -4.93 21.87 31.73
CA GLU A 23 -4.49 20.76 30.88
C GLU A 23 -5.75 20.01 30.38
N HIS A 24 -6.64 20.75 29.70
CA HIS A 24 -7.73 20.21 28.92
C HIS A 24 -7.13 19.10 28.06
N SER A 25 -7.59 17.87 28.27
CA SER A 25 -7.15 16.68 27.56
C SER A 25 -7.11 16.96 26.06
N LEU A 26 -5.91 17.23 25.53
CA LEU A 26 -5.70 17.48 24.11
C LEU A 26 -6.19 16.24 23.36
N GLU A 27 -7.33 16.38 22.70
CA GLU A 27 -7.88 15.36 21.83
C GLU A 27 -7.49 15.69 20.40
N TYR A 28 -7.12 14.66 19.65
CA TYR A 28 -6.82 14.79 18.23
C TYR A 28 -7.92 14.14 17.40
N GLU A 29 -8.20 14.72 16.25
CA GLU A 29 -9.03 14.10 15.20
C GLU A 29 -8.27 14.04 13.87
N LEU A 30 -8.62 13.07 13.04
CA LEU A 30 -8.02 12.90 11.73
C LEU A 30 -8.84 13.64 10.67
N ARG A 31 -8.25 14.67 10.06
CA ARG A 31 -8.87 15.43 8.96
C ARG A 31 -8.12 15.23 7.66
N CYS A 32 -8.80 15.45 6.53
CA CYS A 32 -8.18 15.47 5.22
C CYS A 32 -7.29 16.71 5.07
N CYS A 33 -6.06 16.54 4.57
CA CYS A 33 -5.09 17.63 4.47
C CYS A 33 -5.39 18.62 3.34
N ARG A 34 -6.01 18.12 2.27
CA ARG A 34 -6.22 18.85 1.01
C ARG A 34 -7.66 18.69 0.58
N ASP A 35 -8.17 19.69 -0.12
CA ASP A 35 -9.47 19.59 -0.78
C ASP A 35 -9.45 18.45 -1.79
N LEU A 36 -10.47 17.60 -1.72
CA LEU A 36 -10.58 16.45 -2.59
C LEU A 36 -11.08 16.87 -3.98
N PRO A 37 -10.56 16.29 -5.07
CA PRO A 37 -10.98 16.67 -6.40
C PRO A 37 -12.43 16.23 -6.66
N SER A 38 -13.14 17.01 -7.47
CA SER A 38 -14.44 16.59 -8.03
C SER A 38 -14.24 15.71 -9.26
N ILE A 39 -15.06 14.66 -9.39
CA ILE A 39 -14.99 13.71 -10.49
C ILE A 39 -16.24 13.79 -11.37
N ASP A 40 -16.08 13.74 -12.69
CA ASP A 40 -17.18 13.67 -13.63
C ASP A 40 -17.50 12.21 -13.97
N LEU A 41 -18.60 11.71 -13.39
CA LEU A 41 -19.05 10.34 -13.60
C LEU A 41 -19.71 10.13 -14.97
N SER A 42 -19.86 11.13 -15.85
CA SER A 42 -20.27 10.87 -17.24
C SER A 42 -19.11 10.53 -18.16
N LYS A 43 -17.90 11.01 -17.83
CA LYS A 43 -16.74 10.88 -18.70
C LYS A 43 -16.14 9.48 -18.60
N ASN A 44 -16.07 8.82 -19.74
CA ASN A 44 -15.40 7.54 -19.93
C ASN A 44 -14.17 7.77 -20.81
N VAL A 45 -13.22 6.84 -20.80
CA VAL A 45 -12.03 6.88 -21.66
C VAL A 45 -12.41 7.05 -23.15
N LYS A 46 -13.46 6.36 -23.63
CA LYS A 46 -13.96 6.54 -25.00
C LYS A 46 -14.42 7.96 -25.33
N HIS A 47 -14.83 8.76 -24.34
CA HIS A 47 -15.28 10.13 -24.57
C HIS A 47 -14.11 11.08 -24.86
N VAL A 48 -12.92 10.75 -24.34
CA VAL A 48 -11.68 11.50 -24.56
C VAL A 48 -10.97 11.04 -25.83
N LEU A 49 -10.94 9.73 -26.10
CA LEU A 49 -10.17 9.17 -27.22
C LEU A 49 -10.89 9.22 -28.58
N LEU A 50 -12.23 9.20 -28.63
CA LEU A 50 -12.98 9.05 -29.87
C LEU A 50 -13.83 10.28 -30.21
N SER A 51 -14.03 10.54 -31.50
CA SER A 51 -14.97 11.56 -31.98
C SER A 51 -16.44 11.20 -31.65
N ARG A 52 -17.32 12.19 -31.58
CA ARG A 52 -18.76 11.98 -31.24
C ARG A 52 -19.45 10.97 -32.17
N ALA A 53 -19.15 11.00 -33.46
CA ALA A 53 -19.70 10.05 -34.43
C ALA A 53 -19.24 8.61 -34.15
N SER A 54 -17.95 8.42 -33.88
CA SER A 54 -17.37 7.13 -33.51
C SER A 54 -17.90 6.62 -32.17
N GLN A 55 -18.12 7.52 -31.19
CA GLN A 55 -18.70 7.17 -29.89
C GLN A 55 -20.12 6.60 -30.03
N GLN A 56 -20.95 7.15 -30.91
CA GLN A 56 -22.32 6.66 -31.13
C GLN A 56 -22.32 5.29 -31.82
N ARG A 57 -21.44 5.08 -32.81
CA ARG A 57 -21.28 3.77 -33.48
C ARG A 57 -20.78 2.72 -32.48
N LEU A 58 -19.72 3.04 -31.73
CA LEU A 58 -19.17 2.15 -30.71
C LEU A 58 -20.19 1.85 -29.61
N SER A 59 -20.96 2.84 -29.14
CA SER A 59 -21.96 2.60 -28.10
C SER A 59 -23.15 1.77 -28.57
N ARG A 60 -23.48 1.79 -29.88
CA ARG A 60 -24.42 0.84 -30.49
C ARG A 60 -23.83 -0.57 -30.51
N LEU A 61 -22.59 -0.71 -30.99
CA LEU A 61 -21.89 -2.00 -31.03
C LEU A 61 -21.76 -2.61 -29.62
N LEU A 62 -21.28 -1.84 -28.65
CA LEU A 62 -21.09 -2.28 -27.27
C LEU A 62 -22.40 -2.71 -26.60
N ARG A 63 -23.54 -2.09 -26.92
CA ARG A 63 -24.83 -2.54 -26.37
C ARG A 63 -25.18 -3.95 -26.82
N HIS A 64 -24.82 -4.30 -28.05
CA HIS A 64 -25.05 -5.64 -28.59
C HIS A 64 -23.99 -6.64 -28.11
N THR A 65 -22.72 -6.23 -28.07
CA THR A 65 -21.59 -7.12 -27.77
C THR A 65 -21.32 -7.31 -26.28
N ARG A 66 -21.81 -6.44 -25.39
CA ARG A 66 -21.50 -6.46 -23.94
C ARG A 66 -21.79 -7.80 -23.26
N ARG A 67 -22.83 -8.52 -23.68
CA ARG A 67 -23.18 -9.84 -23.12
C ARG A 67 -22.12 -10.91 -23.40
N TYR A 68 -21.34 -10.74 -24.47
CA TYR A 68 -20.31 -11.68 -24.89
C TYR A 68 -18.91 -11.32 -24.38
N VAL A 69 -18.70 -10.09 -23.90
CA VAL A 69 -17.38 -9.61 -23.42
C VAL A 69 -16.84 -10.46 -22.27
N THR A 70 -17.64 -10.68 -21.23
CA THR A 70 -17.21 -11.46 -20.07
C THR A 70 -16.98 -12.94 -20.41
N PRO A 71 -17.92 -13.65 -21.09
CA PRO A 71 -17.67 -15.02 -21.53
C PRO A 71 -16.45 -15.16 -22.45
N ALA A 72 -16.23 -14.23 -23.38
CA ALA A 72 -15.07 -14.24 -24.26
C ALA A 72 -13.76 -14.09 -23.48
N GLN A 73 -13.73 -13.21 -22.46
CA GLN A 73 -12.57 -13.07 -21.57
C GLN A 73 -12.28 -14.39 -20.84
N TRP A 74 -13.30 -15.02 -20.25
CA TRP A 74 -13.15 -16.30 -19.54
C TRP A 74 -12.69 -17.42 -20.46
N PHE A 75 -13.25 -17.49 -21.66
CA PHE A 75 -12.84 -18.45 -22.68
C PHE A 75 -11.39 -18.22 -23.09
N GLY A 76 -10.98 -16.97 -23.29
CA GLY A 76 -9.59 -16.61 -23.59
C GLY A 76 -8.64 -17.04 -22.47
N VAL A 77 -8.95 -16.70 -21.21
CA VAL A 77 -8.13 -17.12 -20.05
C VAL A 77 -8.07 -18.65 -19.93
N GLY A 78 -9.20 -19.34 -20.12
CA GLY A 78 -9.26 -20.80 -20.08
C GLY A 78 -8.39 -21.46 -21.16
N LEU A 79 -8.43 -20.95 -22.40
CA LEU A 79 -7.52 -21.38 -23.46
C LEU A 79 -6.06 -21.06 -23.16
N GLY A 80 -5.79 -19.91 -22.52
CA GLY A 80 -4.45 -19.56 -22.05
C GLY A 80 -3.92 -20.59 -21.07
N ILE A 81 -4.71 -20.97 -20.06
CA ILE A 81 -4.35 -22.03 -19.11
C ILE A 81 -4.18 -23.37 -19.84
N ALA A 82 -5.11 -23.74 -20.72
CA ALA A 82 -5.02 -25.00 -21.48
C ALA A 82 -3.77 -25.07 -22.35
N SER A 83 -3.33 -23.94 -22.94
CA SER A 83 -2.11 -23.87 -23.74
C SER A 83 -0.86 -24.21 -22.95
N LEU A 84 -0.85 -24.01 -21.62
CA LEU A 84 0.29 -24.35 -20.77
C LEU A 84 0.48 -25.85 -20.58
N PHE A 85 -0.61 -26.61 -20.62
CA PHE A 85 -0.63 -28.06 -20.39
C PHE A 85 -0.65 -28.88 -21.69
N THR A 86 -0.75 -28.21 -22.84
CA THR A 86 -0.81 -28.90 -24.13
C THR A 86 0.61 -29.22 -24.61
N SER A 87 0.89 -30.49 -24.91
CA SER A 87 2.22 -30.91 -25.39
C SER A 87 2.43 -30.76 -26.91
N SER A 88 1.35 -30.60 -27.67
CA SER A 88 1.43 -30.47 -29.14
C SER A 88 1.71 -29.02 -29.57
N PRO A 89 2.76 -28.76 -30.38
CA PRO A 89 3.12 -27.40 -30.79
C PRO A 89 2.03 -26.67 -31.58
N SER A 90 1.35 -27.36 -32.51
CA SER A 90 0.32 -26.78 -33.36
C SER A 90 -0.91 -26.33 -32.56
N PHE A 91 -1.36 -27.16 -31.62
CA PHE A 91 -2.48 -26.81 -30.73
C PHE A 91 -2.10 -25.72 -29.74
N THR A 92 -0.88 -25.76 -29.20
CA THR A 92 -0.38 -24.75 -28.27
C THR A 92 -0.35 -23.36 -28.90
N SER A 93 0.17 -23.25 -30.12
CA SER A 93 0.19 -21.99 -30.86
C SER A 93 -1.22 -21.47 -31.14
N ALA A 94 -2.10 -22.32 -31.68
CA ALA A 94 -3.48 -21.94 -31.95
C ALA A 94 -4.22 -21.46 -30.68
N PHE A 95 -4.11 -22.21 -29.57
CA PHE A 95 -4.73 -21.84 -28.30
C PHE A 95 -4.16 -20.54 -27.73
N ALA A 96 -2.86 -20.33 -27.83
CA ALA A 96 -2.24 -19.11 -27.32
C ALA A 96 -2.66 -17.85 -28.11
N PHE A 97 -2.78 -17.94 -29.44
CA PHE A 97 -3.28 -16.82 -30.26
C PHE A 97 -4.77 -16.57 -30.03
N ILE A 98 -5.60 -17.62 -29.99
CA ILE A 98 -7.03 -17.46 -29.69
C ILE A 98 -7.23 -16.89 -28.29
N SER A 99 -6.43 -17.35 -27.32
CA SER A 99 -6.38 -16.80 -25.96
C SER A 99 -6.05 -15.31 -25.98
N LEU A 100 -5.00 -14.90 -26.70
CA LEU A 100 -4.62 -13.49 -26.83
C LEU A 100 -5.79 -12.63 -27.31
N PHE A 101 -6.43 -13.00 -28.42
CA PHE A 101 -7.56 -12.24 -28.96
C PHE A 101 -8.76 -12.26 -28.00
N GLY A 102 -9.03 -13.41 -27.40
CA GLY A 102 -10.07 -13.60 -26.38
C GLY A 102 -9.85 -12.75 -25.14
N GLN A 103 -8.62 -12.31 -24.85
CA GLN A 103 -8.31 -11.47 -23.70
C GLN A 103 -8.13 -9.99 -24.05
N ILE A 104 -7.45 -9.66 -25.14
CA ILE A 104 -7.18 -8.27 -25.55
C ILE A 104 -8.47 -7.56 -25.97
N VAL A 105 -9.32 -8.21 -26.78
CA VAL A 105 -10.54 -7.55 -27.30
C VAL A 105 -11.49 -7.16 -26.16
N PRO A 106 -11.82 -8.04 -25.19
CA PRO A 106 -12.61 -7.63 -24.03
C PRO A 106 -11.90 -6.59 -23.16
N SER A 107 -10.58 -6.71 -22.98
CA SER A 107 -9.79 -5.74 -22.21
C SER A 107 -9.87 -4.33 -22.81
N VAL A 108 -9.74 -4.18 -24.12
CA VAL A 108 -9.90 -2.88 -24.80
C VAL A 108 -11.32 -2.34 -24.61
N ILE A 109 -12.35 -3.20 -24.67
CA ILE A 109 -13.72 -2.80 -24.40
C ILE A 109 -13.87 -2.29 -22.96
N VAL A 110 -13.31 -2.99 -21.98
CA VAL A 110 -13.33 -2.59 -20.56
C VAL A 110 -12.61 -1.26 -20.38
N LEU A 111 -11.41 -1.10 -20.95
CA LEU A 111 -10.63 0.15 -20.91
C LEU A 111 -11.46 1.35 -21.41
N LEU A 112 -12.13 1.20 -22.54
CA LEU A 112 -12.96 2.25 -23.13
C LEU A 112 -14.18 2.63 -22.27
N LEU A 113 -14.61 1.73 -21.38
CA LEU A 113 -15.73 1.92 -20.46
C LEU A 113 -15.32 2.43 -19.07
N LEU A 114 -14.02 2.47 -18.75
CA LEU A 114 -13.53 3.02 -17.49
C LEU A 114 -13.86 4.52 -17.37
N ARG A 115 -14.15 4.95 -16.14
CA ARG A 115 -14.32 6.38 -15.83
C ARG A 115 -12.98 7.08 -15.91
N TYR A 116 -12.90 8.11 -16.76
CA TYR A 116 -11.64 8.76 -17.09
C TYR A 116 -11.01 9.44 -15.86
N ASP A 117 -11.77 10.24 -15.12
CA ASP A 117 -11.23 10.99 -13.97
C ASP A 117 -10.74 10.06 -12.85
N LEU A 118 -11.48 8.98 -12.57
CA LEU A 118 -11.06 7.96 -11.60
C LEU A 118 -9.83 7.18 -12.08
N ALA A 119 -9.78 6.79 -13.36
CA ALA A 119 -8.61 6.14 -13.93
C ALA A 119 -7.37 7.05 -13.85
N ARG A 120 -7.53 8.34 -14.19
CA ARG A 120 -6.47 9.34 -14.08
C ARG A 120 -5.95 9.48 -12.66
N LEU A 121 -6.84 9.53 -11.66
CA LEU A 121 -6.45 9.59 -10.24
C LEU A 121 -5.71 8.32 -9.82
N THR A 122 -6.18 7.13 -10.20
CA THR A 122 -5.49 5.87 -9.90
C THR A 122 -4.11 5.80 -10.57
N LEU A 123 -3.99 6.23 -11.83
CA LEU A 123 -2.73 6.30 -12.57
C LEU A 123 -1.70 7.25 -11.96
N GLN A 124 -2.11 8.21 -11.13
CA GLN A 124 -1.20 9.12 -10.43
C GLN A 124 -0.69 8.53 -9.11
N THR A 125 -1.23 7.38 -8.68
CA THR A 125 -0.79 6.76 -7.43
C THR A 125 0.49 5.95 -7.61
N TYR A 126 1.37 6.02 -6.61
CA TYR A 126 2.56 5.17 -6.56
C TYR A 126 2.21 3.68 -6.57
N GLU A 127 1.12 3.29 -5.88
CA GLU A 127 0.70 1.89 -5.78
C GLU A 127 0.41 1.29 -7.15
N PHE A 128 -0.28 2.04 -8.02
CA PHE A 128 -0.55 1.60 -9.38
C PHE A 128 0.75 1.25 -10.12
N TRP A 129 1.68 2.20 -10.23
CA TRP A 129 2.93 2.01 -10.97
C TRP A 129 3.82 0.92 -10.38
N TYR A 130 3.90 0.83 -9.04
CA TYR A 130 4.66 -0.24 -8.39
C TYR A 130 4.11 -1.62 -8.78
N ILE A 131 2.79 -1.80 -8.72
CA ILE A 131 2.16 -3.07 -9.07
C ILE A 131 2.31 -3.35 -10.57
N THR A 132 2.10 -2.35 -11.42
CA THR A 132 2.28 -2.45 -12.88
C THR A 132 3.70 -2.88 -13.24
N ILE A 133 4.73 -2.23 -12.70
CA ILE A 133 6.13 -2.56 -12.99
C ILE A 133 6.46 -3.98 -12.49
N THR A 134 6.01 -4.33 -11.28
CA THR A 134 6.22 -5.67 -10.70
C THR A 134 5.54 -6.76 -11.55
N SER A 135 4.31 -6.50 -11.98
CA SER A 135 3.52 -7.37 -12.86
C SER A 135 4.19 -7.55 -14.21
N LEU A 136 4.54 -6.44 -14.89
CA LEU A 136 5.22 -6.46 -16.20
C LEU A 136 6.58 -7.17 -16.14
N MET A 137 7.37 -6.94 -15.09
CA MET A 137 8.64 -7.63 -14.90
C MET A 137 8.39 -9.14 -14.71
N CYS A 138 7.46 -9.53 -13.85
CA CYS A 138 7.12 -10.93 -13.60
C CYS A 138 6.63 -11.65 -14.86
N LEU A 139 5.64 -11.07 -15.53
CA LEU A 139 5.00 -11.65 -16.71
C LEU A 139 5.94 -11.61 -17.92
N GLY A 140 6.79 -10.59 -18.04
CA GLY A 140 7.85 -10.53 -19.04
C GLY A 140 8.89 -11.63 -18.86
N MET A 141 9.33 -11.90 -17.63
CA MET A 141 10.24 -13.02 -17.33
C MET A 141 9.59 -14.37 -17.66
N ILE A 142 8.32 -14.56 -17.30
CA ILE A 142 7.58 -15.80 -17.63
C ILE A 142 7.42 -15.95 -19.14
N ALA A 143 7.02 -14.89 -19.85
CA ALA A 143 6.85 -14.91 -21.29
C ALA A 143 8.17 -15.23 -22.00
N HIS A 144 9.28 -14.66 -21.54
CA HIS A 144 10.61 -14.97 -22.04
C HIS A 144 11.02 -16.42 -21.76
N ALA A 145 10.74 -16.93 -20.56
CA ALA A 145 11.11 -18.28 -20.14
C ALA A 145 10.33 -19.40 -20.85
N LEU A 146 9.17 -19.08 -21.45
CA LEU A 146 8.35 -20.02 -22.21
C LEU A 146 8.85 -20.24 -23.67
N GLU A 147 9.63 -19.30 -24.23
CA GLU A 147 10.26 -19.32 -25.58
C GLU A 147 9.33 -19.70 -26.77
N ASP A 148 8.02 -19.70 -26.59
CA ASP A 148 7.06 -20.10 -27.61
C ASP A 148 5.80 -19.24 -27.60
N ALA A 149 4.80 -19.66 -28.40
CA ALA A 149 3.53 -18.96 -28.52
C ALA A 149 2.81 -18.75 -27.17
N ARG A 150 3.07 -19.55 -26.13
CA ARG A 150 2.45 -19.37 -24.80
C ARG A 150 2.79 -18.03 -24.18
N GLY A 151 3.99 -17.49 -24.44
CA GLY A 151 4.38 -16.15 -24.00
C GLY A 151 3.47 -15.04 -24.53
N VAL A 152 2.87 -15.23 -25.70
CA VAL A 152 1.89 -14.31 -26.27
C VAL A 152 0.62 -14.29 -25.42
N SER A 153 0.12 -15.46 -25.00
CA SER A 153 -1.06 -15.54 -24.13
C SER A 153 -0.86 -14.81 -22.79
N VAL A 154 0.36 -14.85 -22.23
CA VAL A 154 0.73 -14.15 -20.99
C VAL A 154 0.58 -12.63 -21.15
N THR A 155 0.84 -12.09 -22.34
CA THR A 155 0.67 -10.66 -22.64
C THR A 155 -0.80 -10.24 -22.54
N GLY A 156 -1.72 -11.07 -23.03
CA GLY A 156 -3.17 -10.83 -22.88
C GLY A 156 -3.59 -10.76 -21.41
N THR A 157 -3.08 -11.69 -20.58
CA THR A 157 -3.35 -11.73 -19.14
C THR A 157 -2.83 -10.48 -18.44
N THR A 158 -1.66 -9.98 -18.86
CA THR A 158 -1.05 -8.77 -18.32
C THR A 158 -1.99 -7.57 -18.49
N VAL A 159 -2.53 -7.35 -19.69
CA VAL A 159 -3.46 -6.24 -19.95
C VAL A 159 -4.71 -6.36 -19.09
N ALA A 160 -5.27 -7.56 -18.97
CA ALA A 160 -6.45 -7.80 -18.14
C ALA A 160 -6.17 -7.51 -16.65
N PHE A 161 -4.98 -7.89 -16.17
CA PHE A 161 -4.52 -7.60 -14.82
C PHE A 161 -4.38 -6.09 -14.57
N GLU A 162 -3.75 -5.34 -15.47
CA GLU A 162 -3.62 -3.88 -15.33
C GLU A 162 -4.97 -3.17 -15.27
N LEU A 163 -5.96 -3.63 -16.06
CA LEU A 163 -7.31 -3.10 -15.99
C LEU A 163 -8.02 -3.45 -14.68
N ALA A 164 -7.70 -4.60 -14.09
CA ALA A 164 -8.22 -4.99 -12.78
C ALA A 164 -7.65 -4.10 -11.66
N LEU A 165 -6.45 -3.54 -11.81
CA LEU A 165 -5.87 -2.55 -10.88
C LEU A 165 -6.62 -1.21 -10.91
N MET A 166 -7.22 -0.84 -12.05
CA MET A 166 -8.07 0.35 -12.21
C MET A 166 -9.49 0.15 -11.64
N VAL A 167 -9.53 -0.49 -10.46
CA VAL A 167 -10.72 -1.04 -9.84
C VAL A 167 -11.74 0.03 -9.43
N ASP A 168 -11.29 1.25 -9.18
CA ASP A 168 -12.13 2.39 -8.83
C ASP A 168 -12.79 3.01 -10.06
N ALA A 169 -12.11 2.95 -11.21
CA ALA A 169 -12.67 3.42 -12.47
C ALA A 169 -13.81 2.51 -12.98
N ASN A 170 -13.93 1.29 -12.46
CA ASN A 170 -15.01 0.34 -12.74
C ASN A 170 -15.99 0.15 -11.56
N TYR A 171 -16.51 1.26 -11.02
CA TYR A 171 -17.33 1.25 -9.80
C TYR A 171 -18.67 0.51 -9.91
N ARG A 172 -19.22 0.36 -11.12
CA ARG A 172 -20.57 -0.21 -11.36
C ARG A 172 -20.67 -1.72 -11.15
N SER A 173 -19.55 -2.42 -11.04
CA SER A 173 -19.53 -3.89 -10.96
C SER A 173 -18.62 -4.40 -9.85
N ALA A 174 -18.68 -3.77 -8.67
CA ALA A 174 -17.79 -4.07 -7.54
C ALA A 174 -17.71 -5.58 -7.21
N ARG A 175 -18.85 -6.30 -7.22
CA ARG A 175 -18.88 -7.75 -6.98
C ARG A 175 -18.17 -8.56 -8.06
N LEU A 176 -18.45 -8.27 -9.33
CA LEU A 176 -17.80 -8.96 -10.46
C LEU A 176 -16.30 -8.70 -10.43
N THR A 177 -15.89 -7.46 -10.15
CA THR A 177 -14.48 -7.10 -10.05
C THR A 177 -13.80 -7.81 -8.87
N ALA A 178 -14.45 -7.91 -7.70
CA ALA A 178 -13.94 -8.69 -6.57
C ALA A 178 -13.70 -10.16 -6.95
N LEU A 179 -14.70 -10.79 -7.60
CA LEU A 179 -14.59 -12.18 -8.08
C LEU A 179 -13.48 -12.34 -9.12
N LEU A 180 -13.32 -11.40 -10.05
CA LEU A 180 -12.24 -11.41 -11.03
C LEU A 180 -10.86 -11.29 -10.37
N THR A 181 -10.69 -10.41 -9.39
CA THR A 181 -9.43 -10.29 -8.64
C THR A 181 -9.12 -11.52 -7.80
N LEU A 182 -10.15 -12.17 -7.21
CA LEU A 182 -9.99 -13.43 -6.50
C LEU A 182 -9.56 -14.55 -7.44
N PHE A 183 -10.22 -14.64 -8.61
CA PHE A 183 -9.86 -15.63 -9.62
C PHE A 183 -8.43 -15.41 -10.13
N GLY A 184 -8.02 -14.16 -10.37
CA GLY A 184 -6.64 -13.84 -10.71
C GLY A 184 -5.65 -14.36 -9.66
N ALA A 185 -5.94 -14.17 -8.37
CA ALA A 185 -5.10 -14.69 -7.29
C ALA A 185 -5.02 -16.22 -7.28
N LEU A 186 -6.12 -16.91 -7.59
CA LEU A 186 -6.15 -18.38 -7.73
C LEU A 186 -5.33 -18.86 -8.93
N VAL A 187 -5.41 -18.17 -10.07
CA VAL A 187 -4.60 -18.47 -11.26
C VAL A 187 -3.12 -18.26 -10.95
N ASP A 188 -2.74 -17.14 -10.35
CA ASP A 188 -1.35 -16.88 -9.97
C ASP A 188 -0.82 -17.92 -8.97
N THR A 189 -1.67 -18.35 -8.02
CA THR A 189 -1.35 -19.45 -7.09
C THR A 189 -1.13 -20.77 -7.83
N LEU A 190 -1.99 -21.09 -8.81
CA LEU A 190 -1.81 -22.27 -9.65
C LEU A 190 -0.50 -22.19 -10.45
N PHE A 191 -0.17 -21.02 -11.00
CA PHE A 191 1.12 -20.81 -11.67
C PHE A 191 2.30 -21.01 -10.73
N ILE A 192 2.25 -20.47 -9.51
CA ILE A 192 3.29 -20.70 -8.48
C ILE A 192 3.47 -22.20 -8.23
N LEU A 193 2.37 -22.96 -8.09
CA LEU A 193 2.42 -24.40 -7.91
C LEU A 193 3.05 -25.07 -9.16
N CYS A 194 2.57 -24.77 -10.36
CA CYS A 194 3.11 -25.34 -11.60
C CYS A 194 4.61 -25.07 -11.79
N LEU A 195 5.08 -23.87 -11.44
CA LEU A 195 6.51 -23.49 -11.46
C LEU A 195 7.29 -24.25 -10.40
N SER A 196 6.77 -24.34 -9.17
CA SER A 196 7.41 -25.03 -8.05
C SER A 196 7.56 -26.54 -8.33
N PHE A 197 6.53 -27.15 -8.91
CA PHE A 197 6.51 -28.57 -9.30
C PHE A 197 7.23 -28.86 -10.63
N ARG A 198 7.73 -27.84 -11.34
CA ARG A 198 8.30 -27.97 -12.70
C ARG A 198 7.36 -28.65 -13.70
N TRP A 199 6.04 -28.47 -13.53
CA TRP A 199 5.06 -28.93 -14.51
C TRP A 199 5.07 -28.08 -15.78
N LEU A 200 5.50 -26.83 -15.66
CA LEU A 200 5.81 -25.97 -16.79
C LEU A 200 7.22 -26.30 -17.28
N HIS A 201 7.30 -26.77 -18.53
CA HIS A 201 8.55 -26.92 -19.27
C HIS A 201 9.10 -25.52 -19.62
N LEU A 202 9.62 -24.82 -18.61
CA LEU A 202 10.44 -23.65 -18.80
C LEU A 202 11.84 -24.07 -19.22
N LYS A 203 12.53 -23.18 -19.94
CA LYS A 203 13.94 -23.39 -20.26
C LYS A 203 14.74 -23.69 -18.98
N PRO A 204 15.37 -24.86 -18.86
CA PRO A 204 15.99 -25.32 -17.62
C PRO A 204 17.16 -24.45 -17.13
N ASP A 205 17.69 -23.57 -17.99
CA ASP A 205 18.88 -22.76 -17.73
C ASP A 205 18.65 -21.24 -17.79
N LEU A 206 17.41 -20.74 -17.67
CA LEU A 206 17.21 -19.29 -17.56
C LEU A 206 17.63 -18.78 -16.18
N THR A 207 18.95 -18.73 -15.95
CA THR A 207 19.55 -18.06 -14.80
C THR A 207 19.63 -16.58 -15.14
N ILE A 208 18.84 -15.74 -14.46
CA ILE A 208 18.91 -14.28 -14.60
C ILE A 208 20.30 -13.79 -14.25
N PHE A 209 20.87 -14.38 -13.20
CA PHE A 209 22.19 -14.05 -12.73
C PHE A 209 22.91 -15.34 -12.36
N ARG A 210 24.08 -15.56 -12.95
CA ARG A 210 25.00 -16.63 -12.58
C ARG A 210 26.37 -16.03 -12.35
N TYR A 211 26.82 -16.06 -11.10
CA TYR A 211 28.17 -15.63 -10.75
C TYR A 211 28.78 -16.61 -9.77
N ARG A 212 29.85 -17.27 -10.24
CA ARG A 212 30.57 -18.32 -9.52
C ARG A 212 29.61 -19.40 -9.01
N ASN A 213 29.52 -19.58 -7.69
CA ASN A 213 28.74 -20.62 -7.03
C ASN A 213 27.28 -20.22 -6.74
N ARG A 214 26.86 -19.01 -7.15
CA ARG A 214 25.52 -18.49 -6.92
C ARG A 214 24.78 -18.34 -8.24
N SER A 215 23.57 -18.89 -8.31
CA SER A 215 22.67 -18.74 -9.45
C SER A 215 21.31 -18.30 -8.95
N LEU A 216 20.76 -17.25 -9.55
CA LEU A 216 19.39 -16.82 -9.37
C LEU A 216 18.59 -17.31 -10.58
N GLY A 217 17.74 -18.31 -10.36
CA GLY A 217 16.83 -18.81 -11.37
C GLY A 217 15.72 -17.80 -11.66
N ALA A 218 15.28 -17.74 -12.91
CA ALA A 218 14.10 -16.95 -13.26
C ALA A 218 12.82 -17.49 -12.61
N ASP A 219 12.76 -18.81 -12.33
CA ASP A 219 11.68 -19.45 -11.60
C ASP A 219 11.56 -18.92 -10.17
N ASP A 220 12.68 -18.79 -9.45
CA ASP A 220 12.69 -18.25 -8.08
C ASP A 220 12.17 -16.80 -8.02
N VAL A 221 12.62 -15.94 -8.95
CA VAL A 221 12.18 -14.54 -9.01
C VAL A 221 10.71 -14.44 -9.41
N ALA A 222 10.27 -15.23 -10.39
CA ALA A 222 8.88 -15.27 -10.82
C ALA A 222 7.95 -15.72 -9.67
N ILE A 223 8.30 -16.79 -8.96
CA ILE A 223 7.53 -17.29 -7.80
C ILE A 223 7.43 -16.19 -6.72
N ASN A 224 8.54 -15.52 -6.40
CA ASN A 224 8.56 -14.46 -5.41
C ASN A 224 7.64 -13.28 -5.79
N ASN A 225 7.66 -12.88 -7.06
CA ASN A 225 6.84 -11.79 -7.57
C ASN A 225 5.36 -12.18 -7.62
N LEU A 226 5.04 -13.37 -8.12
CA LEU A 226 3.67 -13.91 -8.12
C LEU A 226 3.11 -13.99 -6.70
N MET A 227 3.89 -14.45 -5.71
CA MET A 227 3.45 -14.49 -4.31
C MET A 227 3.09 -13.10 -3.79
N THR A 228 3.84 -12.07 -4.20
CA THR A 228 3.54 -10.68 -3.84
C THR A 228 2.25 -10.20 -4.52
N LEU A 229 2.06 -10.51 -5.80
CA LEU A 229 0.85 -10.18 -6.56
C LEU A 229 -0.39 -10.86 -5.98
N VAL A 230 -0.32 -12.14 -5.61
CA VAL A 230 -1.41 -12.90 -4.96
C VAL A 230 -1.88 -12.19 -3.69
N VAL A 231 -0.97 -11.77 -2.82
CA VAL A 231 -1.32 -11.06 -1.58
C VAL A 231 -2.03 -9.73 -1.87
N LEU A 232 -1.56 -8.98 -2.88
CA LEU A 232 -2.16 -7.70 -3.26
C LEU A 232 -3.54 -7.88 -3.92
N LEU A 233 -3.69 -8.87 -4.79
CA LEU A 233 -4.97 -9.23 -5.40
C LEU A 233 -5.99 -9.67 -4.34
N LEU A 234 -5.56 -10.50 -3.38
CA LEU A 234 -6.43 -10.95 -2.30
C LEU A 234 -6.89 -9.77 -1.42
N ARG A 235 -5.99 -8.84 -1.08
CA ARG A 235 -6.34 -7.57 -0.40
C ARG A 235 -7.40 -6.81 -1.18
N ASN A 236 -7.20 -6.62 -2.47
CA ASN A 236 -8.13 -5.89 -3.34
C ASN A 236 -9.49 -6.56 -3.41
N SER A 237 -9.51 -7.90 -3.53
CA SER A 237 -10.73 -8.71 -3.54
C SER A 237 -11.52 -8.57 -2.24
N ILE A 238 -10.88 -8.74 -1.09
CA ILE A 238 -11.51 -8.64 0.23
C ILE A 238 -12.09 -7.23 0.44
N ARG A 239 -11.33 -6.18 0.13
CA ARG A 239 -11.78 -4.79 0.26
C ARG A 239 -12.95 -4.46 -0.67
N LYS A 240 -12.91 -4.94 -1.92
CA LYS A 240 -14.02 -4.76 -2.88
C LYS A 240 -15.27 -5.51 -2.42
N TYR A 241 -15.11 -6.74 -1.92
CA TYR A 241 -16.22 -7.52 -1.40
C TYR A 241 -16.89 -6.82 -0.21
N ALA A 242 -16.10 -6.36 0.76
CA ALA A 242 -16.59 -5.60 1.91
C ALA A 242 -17.29 -4.29 1.49
N THR A 243 -16.75 -3.58 0.51
CA THR A 243 -17.39 -2.37 -0.01
C THR A 243 -18.72 -2.70 -0.71
N ALA A 244 -18.77 -3.78 -1.50
CA ALA A 244 -19.98 -4.21 -2.19
C ALA A 244 -21.09 -4.70 -1.24
N THR A 245 -20.73 -5.19 -0.05
CA THR A 245 -21.71 -5.52 1.00
C THR A 245 -22.23 -4.27 1.71
N HIS A 246 -21.40 -3.24 1.88
CA HIS A 246 -21.78 -1.98 2.55
C HIS A 246 -22.31 -0.89 1.61
N GLN A 247 -22.40 -1.15 0.30
CA GLN A 247 -22.79 -0.18 -0.73
C GLN A 247 -24.29 0.20 -0.72
N TYR A 248 -25.12 -0.52 0.06
CA TYR A 248 -26.57 -0.36 0.06
C TYR A 248 -27.09 0.14 1.40
N ASP A 249 -27.12 1.46 1.56
CA ASP A 249 -27.78 2.11 2.69
C ASP A 249 -29.27 2.29 2.36
N LYS A 250 -30.10 1.34 2.82
CA LYS A 250 -31.54 1.26 2.50
C LYS A 250 -32.34 2.52 2.87
N LEU A 251 -31.82 3.34 3.78
CA LEU A 251 -32.50 4.52 4.32
C LEU A 251 -32.36 5.77 3.45
N SER A 252 -31.32 5.86 2.61
CA SER A 252 -30.93 7.10 1.93
C SER A 252 -31.31 7.15 0.45
N GLY A 253 -31.62 5.99 -0.16
CA GLY A 253 -31.86 5.88 -1.60
C GLY A 253 -30.65 6.22 -2.50
N THR A 254 -29.48 6.51 -1.92
CA THR A 254 -28.25 6.88 -2.63
C THR A 254 -27.19 5.78 -2.52
N GLU A 255 -26.60 5.38 -3.65
CA GLU A 255 -25.47 4.44 -3.67
C GLU A 255 -24.17 5.18 -3.35
N THR A 256 -23.66 5.02 -2.13
CA THR A 256 -22.33 5.48 -1.74
C THR A 256 -21.28 4.46 -2.19
N THR A 257 -20.27 4.92 -2.92
CA THR A 257 -19.17 4.06 -3.36
C THR A 257 -17.85 4.53 -2.76
N ARG A 258 -17.13 3.62 -2.08
CA ARG A 258 -15.79 3.88 -1.56
C ARG A 258 -14.73 3.61 -2.62
N CYS A 259 -13.76 4.51 -2.71
CA CYS A 259 -12.53 4.32 -3.45
C CYS A 259 -11.63 3.33 -2.69
N ILE A 260 -11.01 2.41 -3.40
CA ILE A 260 -10.19 1.33 -2.84
C ILE A 260 -8.70 1.49 -3.15
N ALA A 261 -8.39 2.05 -4.32
CA ALA A 261 -7.02 2.37 -4.73
C ALA A 261 -6.69 3.84 -4.45
N TYR A 262 -7.65 4.75 -4.62
CA TYR A 262 -7.42 6.16 -4.30
C TYR A 262 -7.67 6.46 -2.82
N HIS A 263 -6.65 7.02 -2.16
CA HIS A 263 -6.67 7.41 -0.76
C HIS A 263 -6.22 8.86 -0.59
N CYS A 264 -6.76 9.55 0.41
CA CYS A 264 -6.36 10.93 0.71
C CYS A 264 -5.29 11.00 1.80
N CYS A 265 -4.54 12.11 1.81
CA CYS A 265 -3.64 12.42 2.92
C CYS A 265 -4.45 12.90 4.12
N ILE A 266 -4.02 12.51 5.31
CA ILE A 266 -4.68 12.88 6.57
C ILE A 266 -3.67 13.49 7.55
N THR A 267 -4.13 14.46 8.33
CA THR A 267 -3.40 15.19 9.37
C THR A 267 -4.11 15.03 10.70
N MET A 268 -3.34 15.06 11.79
CA MET A 268 -3.89 15.15 13.14
C MET A 268 -4.14 16.60 13.51
N HIS A 269 -5.39 16.95 13.80
CA HIS A 269 -5.75 18.28 14.28
C HIS A 269 -6.19 18.24 15.74
N PRO A 270 -5.73 19.18 16.58
CA PRO A 270 -6.21 19.29 17.95
C PRO A 270 -7.67 19.78 17.94
N VAL A 271 -8.55 19.01 18.58
CA VAL A 271 -9.93 19.38 18.83
C VAL A 271 -9.93 20.32 20.03
N ARG A 272 -10.06 21.62 19.78
CA ARG A 272 -10.51 22.54 20.83
C ARG A 272 -12.00 22.28 20.99
N THR A 273 -12.46 21.95 22.20
CA THR A 273 -13.86 21.77 22.59
C THR A 273 -14.65 23.07 22.38
N ILE A 274 -14.89 23.42 21.13
CA ILE A 274 -16.00 24.27 20.74
C ILE A 274 -17.06 23.27 20.28
N PRO A 275 -18.21 23.16 20.96
CA PRO A 275 -19.30 22.36 20.45
C PRO A 275 -19.72 22.96 19.11
N THR A 276 -19.24 22.39 18.01
CA THR A 276 -19.73 22.74 16.69
C THR A 276 -21.20 22.34 16.69
N PRO A 277 -22.14 23.28 16.48
CA PRO A 277 -23.54 22.92 16.36
C PRO A 277 -23.65 21.89 15.24
N PHE A 278 -24.26 20.76 15.58
CA PHE A 278 -24.64 19.72 14.64
C PHE A 278 -25.45 20.40 13.53
N ILE A 279 -24.86 20.56 12.34
CA ILE A 279 -25.64 20.84 11.15
C ILE A 279 -26.40 19.54 10.85
N ARG A 280 -27.60 19.46 11.43
CA ARG A 280 -28.63 18.49 11.06
C ARG A 280 -28.85 18.65 9.55
N ARG A 281 -28.38 17.70 8.76
CA ARG A 281 -28.72 17.61 7.33
C ARG A 281 -30.24 17.61 7.23
N SER A 282 -30.79 18.72 6.77
CA SER A 282 -32.20 18.82 6.39
C SER A 282 -32.44 17.95 5.18
N SER A 283 -33.25 16.92 5.34
CA SER A 283 -33.86 16.19 4.24
C SER A 283 -35.07 16.97 3.74
N SER A 284 -35.03 17.44 2.49
CA SER A 284 -36.07 17.21 1.47
C SER A 284 -36.07 18.31 0.40
N THR A 285 -35.30 18.08 -0.65
CA THR A 285 -35.74 18.27 -2.04
C THR A 285 -34.80 17.38 -2.85
N ILE A 286 -35.29 16.41 -3.61
CA ILE A 286 -34.44 15.54 -4.45
C ILE A 286 -33.81 16.43 -5.52
N PRO A 287 -32.53 16.82 -5.43
CA PRO A 287 -31.89 17.53 -6.51
C PRO A 287 -31.48 16.47 -7.53
N ARG A 288 -31.65 16.75 -8.83
CA ARG A 288 -30.98 15.95 -9.86
C ARG A 288 -29.49 15.91 -9.51
N LEU A 289 -28.96 14.73 -9.14
CA LEU A 289 -27.56 14.62 -8.77
C LEU A 289 -26.70 15.15 -9.94
N PRO A 290 -25.80 16.12 -9.70
CA PRO A 290 -24.92 16.63 -10.73
C PRO A 290 -24.02 15.50 -11.25
N THR A 291 -23.70 15.57 -12.53
CA THR A 291 -22.83 14.61 -13.21
C THR A 291 -21.38 14.68 -12.69
N VAL A 292 -21.02 15.84 -12.15
CA VAL A 292 -19.79 16.11 -11.40
C VAL A 292 -20.09 15.93 -9.92
N VAL A 293 -19.40 14.98 -9.29
CA VAL A 293 -19.58 14.62 -7.88
C VAL A 293 -18.29 14.93 -7.12
N PRO A 294 -18.35 15.67 -6.00
CA PRO A 294 -17.19 15.86 -5.14
C PRO A 294 -16.82 14.54 -4.46
N LEU A 295 -15.52 14.24 -4.37
CA LEU A 295 -15.03 13.18 -3.48
C LEU A 295 -15.13 13.66 -2.03
N GLU A 296 -15.62 12.78 -1.15
CA GLU A 296 -15.79 13.04 0.27
C GLU A 296 -14.84 12.15 1.08
N TYR A 297 -14.14 12.72 2.07
CA TYR A 297 -13.39 11.96 3.04
C TYR A 297 -14.36 11.21 3.96
N VAL A 298 -14.07 9.94 4.27
CA VAL A 298 -14.83 9.17 5.25
C VAL A 298 -14.27 9.49 6.64
N PRO A 299 -14.96 10.29 7.47
CA PRO A 299 -14.41 10.71 8.75
C PRO A 299 -14.26 9.52 9.69
N VAL A 300 -13.09 9.42 10.30
CA VAL A 300 -12.85 8.54 11.44
C VAL A 300 -13.59 9.12 12.65
N ARG A 301 -14.64 8.45 13.11
CA ARG A 301 -15.50 8.91 14.22
C ARG A 301 -14.85 8.84 15.62
N GLU A 302 -13.56 8.53 15.69
CA GLU A 302 -12.82 8.40 16.94
C GLU A 302 -11.99 9.66 17.18
N THR A 303 -12.04 10.18 18.40
CA THR A 303 -11.07 11.15 18.90
C THR A 303 -9.95 10.41 19.62
N PHE A 304 -8.74 10.95 19.53
CA PHE A 304 -7.52 10.35 20.05
C PHE A 304 -6.99 11.20 21.20
N PRO A 305 -7.24 10.82 22.47
CA PRO A 305 -6.70 11.54 23.60
C PRO A 305 -5.17 11.39 23.64
N ALA A 306 -4.47 12.52 23.75
CA ALA A 306 -3.00 12.57 23.82
C ALA A 306 -2.42 11.78 25.00
N SER A 307 -3.20 11.63 26.07
CA SER A 307 -2.82 10.92 27.29
C SER A 307 -2.82 9.39 27.14
N ASN A 308 -3.48 8.84 26.13
CA ASN A 308 -3.64 7.39 25.95
C ASN A 308 -2.45 6.76 25.20
N VAL A 309 -1.26 6.89 25.78
CA VAL A 309 -0.01 6.30 25.29
C VAL A 309 0.18 4.86 25.76
N LEU A 310 1.10 4.13 25.14
CA LEU A 310 1.39 2.73 25.50
C LEU A 310 1.83 2.61 26.97
N VAL A 311 2.74 3.48 27.41
CA VAL A 311 3.31 3.47 28.77
C VAL A 311 3.08 4.82 29.47
N PRO A 312 1.90 5.05 30.07
CA PRO A 312 1.49 6.37 30.56
C PRO A 312 2.30 6.88 31.74
N TRP A 313 2.85 5.99 32.58
CA TRP A 313 3.63 6.38 33.77
C TRP A 313 5.00 6.99 33.44
N ILE A 314 5.52 6.76 32.22
CA ILE A 314 6.80 7.35 31.77
C ILE A 314 6.62 8.79 31.29
N ARG A 315 5.44 9.15 30.78
CA ARG A 315 5.14 10.50 30.27
C ARG A 315 5.52 11.63 31.25
N PRO A 316 5.12 11.62 32.54
CA PRO A 316 5.50 12.69 33.46
C PRO A 316 7.02 12.76 33.69
N LEU A 317 7.77 11.67 33.51
CA LEU A 317 9.23 11.69 33.60
C LEU A 317 9.86 12.36 32.38
N LEU A 318 9.32 12.11 31.19
CA LEU A 318 9.83 12.65 29.92
C LEU A 318 9.44 14.12 29.72
N VAL A 319 8.23 14.51 30.17
CA VAL A 319 7.66 15.85 29.96
C VAL A 319 8.02 16.81 31.11
N ARG A 320 8.85 16.40 32.08
CA ARG A 320 9.32 17.28 33.17
C ARG A 320 10.04 18.51 32.62
N PRO A 321 9.78 19.74 33.12
CA PRO A 321 10.41 20.97 32.59
C PRO A 321 11.94 20.94 32.59
N SER A 322 12.55 20.28 33.58
CA SER A 322 14.00 20.09 33.65
C SER A 322 14.54 19.08 32.63
N ALA A 323 13.73 18.08 32.27
CA ALA A 323 14.08 17.06 31.29
C ALA A 323 13.81 17.53 29.84
N GLN A 324 12.86 18.45 29.64
CA GLN A 324 12.46 18.95 28.32
C GLN A 324 13.61 19.54 27.49
N PHE A 325 14.65 20.09 28.12
CA PHE A 325 15.82 20.58 27.39
C PHE A 325 16.85 19.48 27.10
N LEU A 326 17.17 18.62 28.08
CA LEU A 326 18.27 17.66 27.93
C LEU A 326 17.87 16.39 27.16
N LEU A 327 16.68 15.88 27.45
CA LEU A 327 16.22 14.57 26.97
C LEU A 327 16.09 14.51 25.43
N PRO A 328 15.48 15.50 24.74
CA PRO A 328 15.39 15.44 23.28
C PRO A 328 16.76 15.45 22.62
N HIS A 329 17.69 16.28 23.11
CA HIS A 329 19.06 16.31 22.59
C HIS A 329 19.81 15.00 22.84
N ALA A 330 19.70 14.42 24.05
CA ALA A 330 20.28 13.12 24.35
C ALA A 330 19.69 12.02 23.45
N LEU A 331 18.38 12.04 23.21
CA LEU A 331 17.68 11.08 22.36
C LEU A 331 18.07 11.22 20.89
N GLN A 332 18.23 12.46 20.40
CA GLN A 332 18.72 12.75 19.04
C GLN A 332 20.17 12.33 18.87
N LEU A 333 21.04 12.64 19.83
CA LEU A 333 22.44 12.17 19.82
C LEU A 333 22.49 10.64 19.80
N ALA A 334 21.68 9.98 20.64
CA ALA A 334 21.59 8.52 20.63
C ALA A 334 21.09 7.98 19.28
N GLY A 335 20.12 8.65 18.68
CA GLY A 335 19.61 8.28 17.36
C GLY A 335 20.66 8.41 16.26
N VAL A 336 21.35 9.55 16.19
CA VAL A 336 22.43 9.79 15.20
C VAL A 336 23.58 8.79 15.39
N LEU A 337 24.03 8.58 16.63
CA LEU A 337 25.07 7.60 16.93
C LEU A 337 24.63 6.18 16.55
N GLY A 338 23.40 5.80 16.87
CA GLY A 338 22.82 4.51 16.48
C GLY A 338 22.81 4.33 14.96
N VAL A 339 22.24 5.27 14.20
CA VAL A 339 22.13 5.18 12.74
C VAL A 339 23.49 5.13 12.04
N LEU A 340 24.46 5.93 12.51
CA LEU A 340 25.79 6.01 11.88
C LEU A 340 26.69 4.82 12.24
N THR A 341 26.52 4.22 13.41
CA THR A 341 27.36 3.08 13.83
C THR A 341 26.96 1.76 13.17
N VAL A 342 25.68 1.58 12.81
CA VAL A 342 25.17 0.40 12.08
C VAL A 342 25.95 0.11 10.79
N PRO A 343 26.08 1.03 9.80
CA PRO A 343 26.84 0.76 8.58
C PRO A 343 28.33 0.52 8.87
N LEU A 344 28.92 1.26 9.83
CA LEU A 344 30.33 1.13 10.18
C LEU A 344 30.64 -0.27 10.74
N ALA A 345 29.77 -0.80 11.60
CA ALA A 345 29.93 -2.13 12.19
C ALA A 345 29.94 -3.26 11.14
N VAL A 346 29.35 -3.05 9.96
CA VAL A 346 29.38 -4.02 8.85
C VAL A 346 30.77 -4.11 8.20
N PHE A 347 31.51 -3.00 8.15
CA PHE A 347 32.79 -2.90 7.43
C PHE A 347 34.03 -3.15 8.30
N VAL A 348 33.87 -3.21 9.62
CA VAL A 348 34.98 -3.50 10.53
C VAL A 348 35.42 -4.96 10.37
N ARG A 349 36.72 -5.15 10.16
CA ARG A 349 37.33 -6.49 10.00
C ARG A 349 37.72 -7.13 11.32
N ASP A 350 38.03 -6.32 12.34
CA ASP A 350 38.40 -6.81 13.67
C ASP A 350 37.15 -7.37 14.40
N PRO A 351 37.13 -8.66 14.80
CA PRO A 351 35.97 -9.27 15.44
C PRO A 351 35.59 -8.62 16.78
N GLU A 352 36.57 -8.16 17.58
CA GLU A 352 36.29 -7.59 18.89
C GLU A 352 35.75 -6.16 18.77
N ALA A 353 36.32 -5.34 17.88
CA ALA A 353 35.74 -4.06 17.51
C ALA A 353 34.33 -4.21 16.91
N THR A 354 34.12 -5.20 16.03
CA THR A 354 32.79 -5.49 15.45
C THR A 354 31.77 -5.79 16.54
N ARG A 355 32.14 -6.61 17.53
CA ARG A 355 31.26 -6.95 18.66
C ARG A 355 30.89 -5.71 19.46
N ARG A 356 31.87 -4.91 19.88
CA ARG A 356 31.62 -3.68 20.67
C ARG A 356 30.75 -2.69 19.91
N MET A 357 31.04 -2.45 18.63
CA MET A 357 30.25 -1.54 17.80
C MET A 357 28.83 -2.04 17.57
N SER A 358 28.64 -3.35 17.35
CA SER A 358 27.32 -3.94 17.15
C SER A 358 26.45 -3.83 18.40
N VAL A 359 27.03 -4.13 19.59
CA VAL A 359 26.33 -4.00 20.87
C VAL A 359 25.99 -2.54 21.17
N PHE A 360 26.95 -1.63 20.93
CA PHE A 360 26.73 -0.19 21.11
C PHE A 360 25.63 0.34 20.17
N ALA A 361 25.70 0.02 18.87
CA ALA A 361 24.70 0.41 17.89
C ALA A 361 23.31 -0.09 18.28
N PHE A 362 23.21 -1.34 18.73
CA PHE A 362 21.96 -1.94 19.19
C PHE A 362 21.42 -1.26 20.45
N ALA A 363 22.25 -1.03 21.46
CA ALA A 363 21.84 -0.36 22.69
C ALA A 363 21.31 1.06 22.43
N MET A 364 22.01 1.85 21.60
CA MET A 364 21.61 3.21 21.25
C MET A 364 20.33 3.23 20.41
N THR A 365 20.20 2.29 19.47
CA THR A 365 18.97 2.11 18.68
C THR A 365 17.79 1.73 19.55
N LEU A 366 17.96 0.77 20.47
CA LEU A 366 16.91 0.31 21.38
C LEU A 366 16.47 1.43 22.32
N ALA A 367 17.41 2.20 22.86
CA ALA A 367 17.10 3.37 23.69
C ALA A 367 16.28 4.40 22.90
N HIS A 368 16.67 4.72 21.66
CA HIS A 368 15.95 5.67 20.82
C HIS A 368 14.55 5.17 20.45
N CYS A 369 14.47 4.05 19.73
CA CYS A 369 13.20 3.51 19.23
C CYS A 369 12.25 3.14 20.37
N GLY A 370 12.78 2.59 21.47
CA GLY A 370 12.01 2.19 22.65
C GLY A 370 11.25 3.37 23.28
N VAL A 371 11.91 4.53 23.45
CA VAL A 371 11.25 5.72 24.00
C VAL A 371 10.09 6.18 23.10
N TYR A 372 10.30 6.20 21.79
CA TYR A 372 9.25 6.56 20.83
C TYR A 372 8.06 5.59 20.87
N TRP A 373 8.30 4.27 20.95
CA TRP A 373 7.22 3.28 21.04
C TRP A 373 6.47 3.31 22.36
N MET A 374 7.15 3.56 23.47
CA MET A 374 6.50 3.75 24.77
C MET A 374 5.52 4.92 24.75
N MET A 375 5.80 5.93 23.93
CA MET A 375 4.99 7.13 23.74
C MET A 375 4.00 7.06 22.57
N ALA A 376 3.89 5.91 21.88
CA ALA A 376 2.90 5.72 20.82
C ALA A 376 1.47 5.69 21.41
N GLN A 377 0.53 6.36 20.74
CA GLN A 377 -0.88 6.39 21.11
C GLN A 377 -1.54 5.05 20.74
N ARG A 378 -2.25 4.43 21.69
CA ARG A 378 -2.70 3.03 21.57
C ARG A 378 -3.66 2.76 20.41
N GLN A 379 -4.63 3.64 20.19
CA GLN A 379 -5.66 3.49 19.15
C GLN A 379 -5.08 3.76 17.75
N LEU A 380 -4.22 4.77 17.60
CA LEU A 380 -3.50 5.06 16.36
C LEU A 380 -2.53 3.92 16.04
N LEU A 381 -1.81 3.41 17.04
CA LEU A 381 -0.97 2.23 16.89
C LEU A 381 -1.80 1.03 16.46
N HIS A 382 -2.95 0.75 17.08
CA HIS A 382 -3.83 -0.35 16.67
C HIS A 382 -4.33 -0.18 15.22
N ARG A 383 -4.75 1.03 14.83
CA ARG A 383 -5.16 1.36 13.44
C ARG A 383 -4.01 1.17 12.46
N LEU A 384 -2.79 1.51 12.86
CA LEU A 384 -1.60 1.34 12.06
C LEU A 384 -1.23 -0.14 11.91
N LEU A 385 -1.18 -0.88 13.02
CA LEU A 385 -0.90 -2.32 13.06
C LEU A 385 -1.94 -3.16 12.32
N THR A 386 -3.17 -2.67 12.16
CA THR A 386 -4.23 -3.32 11.36
C THR A 386 -4.26 -2.84 9.91
N SER A 387 -3.50 -1.80 9.56
CA SER A 387 -3.40 -1.32 8.19
C SER A 387 -2.58 -2.29 7.34
N PHE A 388 -3.08 -2.61 6.14
CA PHE A 388 -2.38 -3.50 5.23
C PHE A 388 -0.97 -3.00 4.91
N ASP A 389 -0.81 -1.69 4.66
CA ASP A 389 0.47 -1.10 4.28
C ASP A 389 1.55 -1.34 5.35
N PHE A 390 1.18 -1.20 6.63
CA PHE A 390 2.06 -1.52 7.74
C PHE A 390 2.35 -3.02 7.82
N VAL A 391 1.32 -3.87 7.86
CA VAL A 391 1.49 -5.33 8.04
C VAL A 391 2.32 -5.91 6.92
N PHE A 392 2.01 -5.52 5.68
CA PHE A 392 2.76 -5.94 4.50
C PHE A 392 4.22 -5.50 4.62
N MET A 393 4.49 -4.22 4.88
CA MET A 393 5.88 -3.73 4.98
C MET A 393 6.65 -4.37 6.14
N SER A 394 6.04 -4.47 7.33
CA SER A 394 6.63 -5.08 8.52
C SER A 394 6.96 -6.56 8.29
N LEU A 395 6.07 -7.31 7.64
CA LEU A 395 6.31 -8.71 7.26
C LEU A 395 7.50 -8.82 6.29
N GLN A 396 7.55 -7.99 5.26
CA GLN A 396 8.65 -8.00 4.28
C GLN A 396 10.00 -7.64 4.92
N LEU A 397 10.01 -6.60 5.78
CA LEU A 397 11.20 -6.20 6.54
C LEU A 397 11.67 -7.31 7.48
N THR A 398 10.75 -7.98 8.17
CA THR A 398 11.06 -9.06 9.10
C THR A 398 11.61 -10.28 8.37
N LEU A 399 10.96 -10.71 7.29
CA LEU A 399 11.44 -11.82 6.47
C LEU A 399 12.82 -11.54 5.86
N CYS A 400 13.04 -10.32 5.37
CA CYS A 400 14.35 -9.88 4.87
C CYS A 400 15.40 -9.94 5.99
N SER A 401 15.10 -9.37 7.16
CA SER A 401 16.04 -9.33 8.30
C SER A 401 16.38 -10.72 8.82
N VAL A 402 15.40 -11.62 8.94
CA VAL A 402 15.62 -13.02 9.35
C VAL A 402 16.50 -13.75 8.33
N ALA A 403 16.26 -13.56 7.03
CA ALA A 403 17.09 -14.15 5.99
C ALA A 403 18.53 -13.63 6.02
N ILE A 404 18.75 -12.33 6.30
CA ILE A 404 20.10 -11.77 6.48
C ILE A 404 20.77 -12.35 7.73
N CYS A 405 20.05 -12.48 8.85
CA CYS A 405 20.56 -13.12 10.07
C CYS A 405 20.98 -14.57 9.81
N ASP A 406 20.22 -15.34 9.04
CA ASP A 406 20.58 -16.71 8.67
C ASP A 406 21.84 -16.75 7.77
N LEU A 407 21.98 -15.81 6.83
CA LEU A 407 23.19 -15.70 5.99
C LEU A 407 24.47 -15.44 6.81
N VAL A 408 24.37 -14.68 7.91
CA VAL A 408 25.47 -14.43 8.85
C VAL A 408 25.50 -15.43 10.01
N ALA A 409 24.74 -16.52 9.92
CA ALA A 409 24.67 -17.61 10.89
C ALA A 409 24.37 -17.15 12.33
N TYR A 410 23.54 -16.11 12.49
CA TYR A 410 23.16 -15.55 13.79
C TYR A 410 24.35 -15.07 14.66
N ASP A 411 25.48 -14.69 14.06
CA ASP A 411 26.62 -14.09 14.77
C ASP A 411 26.28 -12.69 15.31
N VAL A 412 27.19 -12.05 16.04
CA VAL A 412 27.03 -10.71 16.65
C VAL A 412 26.61 -9.63 15.64
N ARG A 413 26.97 -9.80 14.35
CA ARG A 413 26.50 -8.94 13.24
C ARG A 413 24.97 -8.91 13.09
N SER A 414 24.27 -9.92 13.59
CA SER A 414 22.81 -9.95 13.64
C SER A 414 22.24 -8.82 14.49
N LEU A 415 22.97 -8.33 15.50
CA LEU A 415 22.55 -7.15 16.27
C LEU A 415 22.49 -5.90 15.40
N VAL A 416 23.37 -5.77 14.40
CA VAL A 416 23.35 -4.68 13.41
C VAL A 416 22.10 -4.81 12.54
N VAL A 417 21.80 -6.01 12.05
CA VAL A 417 20.59 -6.30 11.27
C VAL A 417 19.32 -6.00 12.08
N THR A 418 19.27 -6.43 13.35
CA THR A 418 18.16 -6.13 14.26
C THR A 418 18.06 -4.63 14.52
N SER A 419 19.18 -3.90 14.64
CA SER A 419 19.17 -2.43 14.79
C SER A 419 18.54 -1.77 13.55
N THR A 420 18.94 -2.18 12.35
CA THR A 420 18.32 -1.71 11.11
C THR A 420 16.83 -2.04 11.05
N TRP A 421 16.42 -3.24 11.50
CA TRP A 421 15.02 -3.64 11.61
C TRP A 421 14.23 -2.74 12.59
N LEU A 422 14.80 -2.44 13.76
CA LEU A 422 14.21 -1.54 14.77
C LEU A 422 14.05 -0.13 14.20
N TRP A 423 15.06 0.39 13.50
CA TRP A 423 15.02 1.71 12.87
C TRP A 423 13.93 1.81 11.81
N MET A 424 13.82 0.83 10.93
CA MET A 424 12.75 0.82 9.93
C MET A 424 11.36 0.69 10.58
N HIS A 425 11.22 -0.13 11.62
CA HIS A 425 9.98 -0.23 12.39
C HIS A 425 9.63 1.08 13.09
N TRP A 426 10.63 1.78 13.63
CA TRP A 426 10.44 3.13 14.17
C TRP A 426 9.90 4.07 13.11
N VAL A 427 10.49 4.12 11.91
CA VAL A 427 9.96 4.97 10.82
C VAL A 427 8.51 4.61 10.50
N ILE A 428 8.19 3.34 10.24
CA ILE A 428 6.81 2.97 9.87
C ILE A 428 5.81 3.06 11.04
N THR A 429 6.24 3.35 12.27
CA THR A 429 5.39 3.56 13.45
C THR A 429 5.24 5.03 13.87
N LEU A 430 5.93 5.98 13.23
CA LEU A 430 5.88 7.40 13.59
C LEU A 430 4.48 8.03 13.49
N ASP A 431 3.58 7.48 12.68
CA ASP A 431 2.18 7.94 12.59
C ASP A 431 1.37 7.64 13.86
N ALA A 432 1.82 6.72 14.71
CA ALA A 432 1.19 6.41 15.97
C ALA A 432 1.50 7.44 17.07
N ILE A 433 2.41 8.39 16.83
CA ILE A 433 2.86 9.37 17.82
C ILE A 433 2.21 10.72 17.52
N THR A 434 1.53 11.27 18.53
CA THR A 434 0.82 12.55 18.41
C THR A 434 1.78 13.72 18.15
N PRO A 435 1.33 14.82 17.51
CA PRO A 435 2.18 15.97 17.21
C PRO A 435 2.87 16.57 18.45
N ASP A 436 2.13 16.74 19.55
CA ASP A 436 2.66 17.23 20.83
C ASP A 436 3.73 16.32 21.44
N MET A 437 3.60 15.01 21.25
CA MET A 437 4.60 14.08 21.71
C MET A 437 5.83 14.07 20.80
N LYS A 438 5.66 14.26 19.48
CA LYS A 438 6.78 14.42 18.55
C LYS A 438 7.62 15.65 18.89
N THR A 439 7.00 16.78 19.20
CA THR A 439 7.73 17.99 19.62
C THR A 439 8.43 17.77 20.96
N SER A 440 7.77 17.14 21.92
CA SER A 440 8.35 16.80 23.24
C SER A 440 9.54 15.85 23.15
N LEU A 441 9.56 14.93 22.19
CA LEU A 441 10.68 14.01 21.94
C LEU A 441 11.76 14.59 21.01
N GLY A 442 11.59 15.84 20.56
CA GLY A 442 12.49 16.52 19.62
C GLY A 442 12.58 15.82 18.27
N TYR A 443 11.47 15.27 17.76
CA TYR A 443 11.44 14.56 16.48
C TYR A 443 11.89 15.47 15.33
N HIS A 444 12.83 14.97 14.54
CA HIS A 444 13.26 15.59 13.29
C HIS A 444 13.01 14.67 12.12
N ARG A 445 12.26 15.17 11.13
CA ARG A 445 11.96 14.44 9.89
C ARG A 445 13.20 14.06 9.09
N SER A 446 14.25 14.88 9.17
CA SER A 446 15.54 14.59 8.53
C SER A 446 16.16 13.29 9.04
N LEU A 447 16.02 12.97 10.33
CA LEU A 447 16.50 11.71 10.89
C LEU A 447 15.74 10.51 10.29
N ALA A 448 14.41 10.61 10.17
CA ALA A 448 13.61 9.58 9.51
C ALA A 448 14.02 9.39 8.05
N GLY A 449 14.24 10.47 7.31
CA GLY A 449 14.78 10.42 5.95
C GLY A 449 16.16 9.74 5.90
N LEU A 450 17.09 10.13 6.79
CA LEU A 450 18.42 9.54 6.89
C LEU A 450 18.35 8.03 7.15
N VAL A 451 17.50 7.59 8.08
CA VAL A 451 17.30 6.16 8.37
C VAL A 451 16.91 5.38 7.12
N VAL A 452 15.93 5.88 6.35
CA VAL A 452 15.48 5.17 5.15
C VAL A 452 16.53 5.20 4.04
N VAL A 453 17.26 6.32 3.86
CA VAL A 453 18.39 6.39 2.91
C VAL A 453 19.48 5.39 3.28
N MET A 454 19.85 5.32 4.56
CA MET A 454 20.85 4.38 5.07
C MET A 454 20.39 2.93 4.90
N PHE A 455 19.11 2.64 5.13
CA PHE A 455 18.52 1.32 4.86
C PHE A 455 18.64 0.94 3.38
N VAL A 456 18.27 1.85 2.47
CA VAL A 456 18.38 1.63 1.02
C VAL A 456 19.84 1.39 0.63
N ALA A 457 20.77 2.22 1.09
CA ALA A 457 22.19 2.07 0.83
C ALA A 457 22.73 0.73 1.33
N GLN A 458 22.36 0.31 2.55
CA GLN A 458 22.74 -0.98 3.11
C GLN A 458 22.20 -2.16 2.30
N ASN A 459 20.95 -2.12 1.84
CA ASN A 459 20.38 -3.17 1.00
C ASN A 459 21.09 -3.25 -0.35
N VAL A 460 21.39 -2.11 -0.98
CA VAL A 460 22.14 -2.06 -2.25
C VAL A 460 23.55 -2.61 -2.06
N LEU A 461 24.25 -2.19 -1.00
CA LEU A 461 25.57 -2.71 -0.67
C LEU A 461 25.54 -4.21 -0.40
N LEU A 462 24.52 -4.70 0.31
CA LEU A 462 24.36 -6.14 0.57
C LEU A 462 24.10 -6.92 -0.72
N VAL A 463 23.27 -6.40 -1.62
CA VAL A 463 23.09 -6.96 -2.97
C VAL A 463 24.43 -7.02 -3.70
N VAL A 464 25.18 -5.90 -3.75
CA VAL A 464 26.51 -5.85 -4.39
C VAL A 464 27.47 -6.86 -3.76
N HIS A 465 27.48 -6.98 -2.43
CA HIS A 465 28.30 -7.96 -1.72
C HIS A 465 27.87 -9.40 -2.03
N LEU A 466 26.58 -9.68 -2.08
CA LEU A 466 26.05 -11.01 -2.41
C LEU A 466 26.33 -11.41 -3.86
N VAL A 467 26.37 -10.44 -4.76
CA VAL A 467 26.50 -10.64 -6.21
C VAL A 467 27.97 -10.68 -6.63
N PHE A 468 28.81 -9.77 -6.14
CA PHE A 468 30.16 -9.56 -6.66
C PHE A 468 31.28 -9.93 -5.70
N VAL A 469 31.05 -9.89 -4.39
CA VAL A 469 32.10 -10.10 -3.38
C VAL A 469 32.10 -11.54 -2.89
N ASP A 470 33.23 -12.22 -3.12
CA ASP A 470 33.45 -13.59 -2.67
C ASP A 470 33.86 -13.61 -1.19
N SER A 471 32.93 -13.21 -0.32
CA SER A 471 33.13 -13.33 1.12
C SER A 471 32.76 -14.75 1.54
N VAL A 472 33.76 -15.54 1.93
CA VAL A 472 33.65 -16.89 2.52
C VAL A 472 32.67 -16.94 3.72
N THR A 473 32.32 -15.78 4.28
CA THR A 473 31.44 -15.65 5.45
C THR A 473 29.95 -15.77 5.18
N LEU A 474 29.46 -15.59 3.94
CA LEU A 474 28.01 -15.61 3.65
C LEU A 474 27.57 -17.01 3.20
N ARG A 475 26.76 -17.67 4.03
CA ARG A 475 26.32 -19.06 3.80
C ARG A 475 25.00 -19.10 3.04
N ASP A 476 25.02 -19.53 1.78
CA ASP A 476 23.78 -19.84 1.04
C ASP A 476 23.21 -21.18 1.52
N ARG A 477 22.42 -21.12 2.59
CA ARG A 477 21.82 -22.30 3.21
C ARG A 477 20.53 -22.71 2.48
N VAL A 478 20.25 -24.01 2.50
CA VAL A 478 18.93 -24.54 2.12
C VAL A 478 18.00 -24.38 3.33
N ILE A 479 16.96 -23.56 3.18
CA ILE A 479 15.92 -23.33 4.20
C ILE A 479 15.04 -24.57 4.34
N VAL A 480 14.51 -25.04 3.22
CA VAL A 480 13.59 -26.18 3.14
C VAL A 480 13.96 -27.01 1.94
N THR A 481 14.03 -28.32 2.12
CA THR A 481 14.09 -29.28 1.00
C THR A 481 12.72 -29.93 0.89
N ILE A 482 12.07 -29.74 -0.25
CA ILE A 482 10.75 -30.32 -0.51
C ILE A 482 10.94 -31.44 -1.54
N PRO A 483 10.64 -32.71 -1.20
CA PRO A 483 10.62 -33.79 -2.17
C PRO A 483 9.40 -33.62 -3.09
N LEU A 484 9.63 -33.34 -4.38
CA LEU A 484 8.57 -33.14 -5.36
C LEU A 484 8.84 -34.01 -6.60
N HIS A 485 7.97 -35.00 -6.86
CA HIS A 485 8.03 -35.88 -8.04
C HIS A 485 9.43 -36.49 -8.29
N GLY A 486 10.07 -37.04 -7.25
CA GLY A 486 11.39 -37.67 -7.35
C GLY A 486 12.57 -36.69 -7.43
N ASN A 487 12.32 -35.37 -7.50
CA ASN A 487 13.34 -34.34 -7.45
C ASN A 487 13.30 -33.61 -6.09
N LEU A 488 14.47 -33.36 -5.51
CA LEU A 488 14.59 -32.55 -4.30
C LEU A 488 14.68 -31.08 -4.71
N LYS A 489 13.60 -30.32 -4.51
CA LYS A 489 13.63 -28.87 -4.67
C LYS A 489 14.15 -28.23 -3.38
N GLN A 490 15.25 -27.50 -3.51
CA GLN A 490 15.90 -26.80 -2.40
C GLN A 490 15.50 -25.33 -2.45
N LEU A 491 14.74 -24.88 -1.45
CA LEU A 491 14.52 -23.46 -1.23
C LEU A 491 15.76 -22.87 -0.55
N ARG A 492 16.49 -22.02 -1.27
CA ARG A 492 17.74 -21.41 -0.78
C ARG A 492 17.49 -20.01 -0.23
N VAL A 493 18.31 -19.61 0.75
CA VAL A 493 18.20 -18.30 1.39
C VAL A 493 18.51 -17.17 0.42
N ALA A 494 19.53 -17.30 -0.42
CA ALA A 494 19.95 -16.19 -1.28
C ALA A 494 18.87 -15.77 -2.31
N PRO A 495 18.26 -16.68 -3.11
CA PRO A 495 17.17 -16.32 -4.02
C PRO A 495 15.96 -15.72 -3.31
N PHE A 496 15.57 -16.29 -2.16
CA PHE A 496 14.50 -15.76 -1.33
C PHE A 496 14.81 -14.32 -0.88
N LEU A 497 16.03 -14.08 -0.38
CA LEU A 497 16.46 -12.77 0.07
C LEU A 497 16.47 -11.73 -1.06
N PHE A 498 16.99 -12.07 -2.25
CA PHE A 498 16.95 -11.17 -3.41
C PHE A 498 15.52 -10.71 -3.73
N GLY A 499 14.58 -11.66 -3.75
CA GLY A 499 13.18 -11.37 -3.97
C GLY A 499 12.58 -10.42 -2.91
N ARG A 500 12.97 -10.58 -1.64
CA ARG A 500 12.55 -9.69 -0.55
C ARG A 500 13.22 -8.32 -0.59
N MET A 501 14.48 -8.25 -1.01
CA MET A 501 15.24 -7.00 -1.17
C MET A 501 14.62 -6.09 -2.22
N VAL A 502 14.23 -6.63 -3.39
CA VAL A 502 13.58 -5.83 -4.44
C VAL A 502 12.27 -5.20 -3.92
N THR A 503 11.46 -5.99 -3.22
CA THR A 503 10.23 -5.50 -2.60
C THR A 503 10.53 -4.44 -1.53
N THR A 504 11.41 -4.72 -0.57
CA THR A 504 11.72 -3.77 0.51
C THR A 504 12.38 -2.48 0.00
N LEU A 505 13.24 -2.55 -1.03
CA LEU A 505 13.81 -1.38 -1.70
C LEU A 505 12.74 -0.53 -2.37
N SER A 506 11.84 -1.17 -3.13
CA SER A 506 10.73 -0.47 -3.80
C SER A 506 9.83 0.23 -2.78
N TRP A 507 9.48 -0.43 -1.69
CA TRP A 507 8.65 0.17 -0.65
C TRP A 507 9.41 1.22 0.19
N SER A 508 10.73 1.11 0.32
CA SER A 508 11.55 2.17 0.92
C SER A 508 11.63 3.41 0.02
N GLY A 509 11.65 3.23 -1.31
CA GLY A 509 11.52 4.32 -2.26
C GLY A 509 10.18 5.05 -2.13
N ARG A 510 9.08 4.32 -1.98
CA ARG A 510 7.75 4.88 -1.65
C ARG A 510 7.79 5.71 -0.37
N LEU A 511 8.44 5.18 0.66
CA LEU A 511 8.54 5.84 1.96
C LEU A 511 9.37 7.12 1.86
N LEU A 512 10.50 7.10 1.15
CA LEU A 512 11.30 8.29 0.86
C LEU A 512 10.50 9.33 0.08
N TRP A 513 9.78 8.92 -0.96
CA TRP A 513 8.90 9.81 -1.72
C TRP A 513 7.88 10.51 -0.81
N ARG A 514 7.20 9.75 0.07
CA ARG A 514 6.24 10.32 1.04
C ARG A 514 6.93 11.22 2.06
N LEU A 515 8.08 10.81 2.58
CA LEU A 515 8.90 11.60 3.49
C LEU A 515 9.49 12.85 2.83
N HIS A 516 9.51 12.95 1.50
CA HIS A 516 9.94 14.15 0.80
C HIS A 516 8.77 15.07 0.44
N ASP A 517 7.70 14.52 -0.16
CA ASP A 517 6.60 15.29 -0.76
C ASP A 517 5.52 15.76 0.23
N ARG A 518 5.33 15.03 1.34
CA ARG A 518 4.26 15.34 2.31
C ARG A 518 4.58 16.54 3.20
N ALA A 519 3.60 17.23 3.75
CA ALA A 519 3.85 18.27 4.77
C ALA A 519 4.27 17.64 6.12
N PRO A 520 4.92 18.38 7.06
CA PRO A 520 5.44 17.80 8.31
C PRO A 520 4.37 17.16 9.21
N ASP A 521 3.14 17.67 9.15
CA ASP A 521 2.02 17.21 9.97
C ASP A 521 1.18 16.12 9.27
N GLU A 522 1.47 15.82 8.01
CA GLU A 522 0.78 14.77 7.25
C GLU A 522 1.29 13.39 7.67
N LEU A 523 0.35 12.51 7.99
CA LEU A 523 0.63 11.10 8.26
C LEU A 523 1.09 10.43 6.97
N PHE A 524 2.09 9.54 7.04
CA PHE A 524 2.69 8.94 5.83
C PHE A 524 2.36 7.46 5.61
N MET A 525 2.09 6.70 6.66
CA MET A 525 1.62 5.31 6.60
C MET A 525 0.10 5.23 6.61
N LEU A 526 -0.56 5.94 7.53
CA LEU A 526 -2.01 6.02 7.57
C LEU A 526 -2.53 6.91 6.44
N GLN A 527 -3.59 6.46 5.78
CA GLN A 527 -4.24 7.21 4.70
C GLN A 527 -5.76 7.20 4.91
N GLY A 528 -6.42 8.28 4.48
CA GLY A 528 -7.86 8.40 4.60
C GLY A 528 -8.62 7.64 3.51
N GLU A 529 -9.74 7.05 3.88
CA GLU A 529 -10.69 6.50 2.92
C GLU A 529 -11.47 7.63 2.25
N VAL A 530 -11.73 7.46 0.95
CA VAL A 530 -12.48 8.43 0.14
C VAL A 530 -13.72 7.74 -0.42
N GLN A 531 -14.84 8.46 -0.46
CA GLN A 531 -16.10 7.99 -1.02
C GLN A 531 -16.74 9.04 -1.93
N PHE A 532 -17.66 8.61 -2.78
CA PHE A 532 -18.52 9.52 -3.55
C PHE A 532 -19.93 8.94 -3.66
N GLN A 533 -20.91 9.82 -3.86
CA GLN A 533 -22.30 9.42 -4.08
C GLN A 533 -22.55 9.28 -5.58
N SER A 534 -22.93 8.09 -6.03
CA SER A 534 -23.24 7.87 -7.44
C SER A 534 -24.74 8.04 -7.69
N PRO A 535 -25.17 8.73 -8.78
CA PRO A 535 -26.57 8.79 -9.14
C PRO A 535 -27.08 7.38 -9.44
N GLN A 536 -28.21 7.00 -8.84
CA GLN A 536 -28.85 5.69 -9.00
C GLN A 536 -28.77 5.21 -10.45
N SER A 537 -28.10 4.09 -10.70
CA SER A 537 -28.54 3.25 -11.80
C SER A 537 -29.83 2.59 -11.35
N ALA A 538 -30.97 3.05 -11.84
CA ALA A 538 -32.21 2.28 -11.75
C ALA A 538 -31.87 0.81 -12.08
N PRO A 539 -32.28 -0.16 -11.25
CA PRO A 539 -31.97 -1.55 -11.48
C PRO A 539 -32.42 -1.91 -12.90
N LEU A 540 -31.46 -2.32 -13.74
CA LEU A 540 -31.74 -2.94 -15.04
C LEU A 540 -32.52 -4.25 -14.76
N GLY A 541 -33.84 -4.12 -14.60
CA GLY A 541 -34.71 -5.22 -14.18
C GLY A 541 -36.15 -4.81 -13.93
N MET A 542 -36.46 -3.53 -13.69
CA MET A 542 -37.84 -3.04 -13.68
C MET A 542 -37.98 -1.83 -14.60
N ALA A 543 -38.15 -2.10 -15.89
CA ALA A 543 -38.94 -1.21 -16.71
C ALA A 543 -40.37 -1.32 -16.18
N THR A 544 -40.73 -0.44 -15.24
CA THR A 544 -42.11 -0.16 -14.92
C THR A 544 -42.80 0.22 -16.23
N VAL A 545 -43.76 -0.62 -16.61
CA VAL A 545 -44.73 -0.36 -17.65
C VAL A 545 -45.26 1.05 -17.44
N LEU A 546 -44.90 1.98 -18.33
CA LEU A 546 -45.59 3.26 -18.43
C LEU A 546 -47.07 2.94 -18.70
N PRO A 547 -48.03 3.45 -17.90
CA PRO A 547 -49.43 3.28 -18.22
C PRO A 547 -49.69 3.93 -19.59
N LYS A 548 -50.30 3.14 -20.47
CA LYS A 548 -50.80 3.60 -21.78
C LYS A 548 -51.68 4.82 -21.53
N PRO A 549 -51.50 5.95 -22.25
CA PRO A 549 -52.39 7.09 -22.10
C PRO A 549 -53.82 6.65 -22.45
N PRO A 550 -54.85 7.16 -21.75
CA PRO A 550 -56.23 6.85 -22.09
C PRO A 550 -56.50 7.30 -23.52
N SER A 551 -57.00 6.38 -24.32
CA SER A 551 -57.56 6.67 -25.64
C SER A 551 -58.74 7.62 -25.45
N THR A 552 -58.59 8.86 -25.92
CA THR A 552 -59.70 9.71 -26.34
C THR A 552 -59.99 9.46 -27.81
#